data_AF-A0A6A7WDV2-F1
#
_entry.id   AF-A0A6A7WDV2-F1
#
_cell.length_a   1.000
_cell.length_b   1.000
_cell.length_c   1.000
_cell.angle_alpha   90.00
_cell.angle_beta   90.00
_cell.angle_gamma   90.00
#
_symmetry.space_group_name_H-M   'P 1'
#
loop_
_entity.id
_entity.type
_entity.pdbx_description
1 polymer ?
#
loop_
_entity_poly.entity_id
_entity_poly.type
_entity_poly.pdbx_seq_one_letter_code
_entity_poly.pdbx_strand_id
1 'polypeptide(L)'
;MCGLLYGCYSLEAYPNCDFKILPIGTQPLWFLPAMFSAYMVLCIKERIAKEKRLFFFILILMIQLGLSSQTYLLPWSLDIAIYFALCILFGALFKEYFFLEKRKGIFFVVLLIYGLLICINKNINLSIREYGSFRYISLILSYIIGVFYTFILSYICRQFEKNIFIGVLAKIGNSSMRLMCIHYPIMILVSDFLWHLNITDMNHILLLMIQMIVIGLISILIQFIIDRFCSRFPILKYI
;
A
#
# COMPACT_ATOMS: atom_id res chain seq x y z
N MET A 1 18.20 -0.93 -11.07
CA MET A 1 17.31 -2.00 -11.59
C MET A 1 17.05 -3.11 -10.56
N CYS A 2 18.06 -3.63 -9.85
CA CYS A 2 17.87 -4.74 -8.89
C CYS A 2 16.85 -4.47 -7.76
N GLY A 3 16.65 -3.22 -7.33
CA GLY A 3 15.66 -2.87 -6.30
C GLY A 3 14.20 -3.08 -6.69
N LEU A 4 13.87 -2.93 -7.98
CA LEU A 4 12.52 -3.24 -8.48
C LEU A 4 12.25 -4.75 -8.42
N LEU A 5 13.25 -5.57 -8.76
CA LEU A 5 13.15 -7.03 -8.66
C LEU A 5 13.13 -7.52 -7.22
N TYR A 6 13.87 -6.85 -6.34
CA TYR A 6 13.89 -7.18 -4.92
C TYR A 6 12.63 -6.74 -4.19
N GLY A 7 12.00 -5.65 -4.62
CA GLY A 7 10.67 -5.25 -4.14
C GLY A 7 10.63 -4.68 -2.72
N CYS A 8 11.78 -4.34 -2.14
CA CYS A 8 11.89 -3.72 -0.81
C CYS A 8 12.60 -2.38 -0.91
N TYR A 9 12.27 -1.47 0.01
CA TYR A 9 12.83 -0.12 0.04
C TYR A 9 14.34 -0.10 0.33
N SER A 10 14.77 -0.93 1.29
CA SER A 10 16.17 -1.14 1.67
C SER A 10 16.49 -2.64 1.70
N LEU A 11 17.79 -2.98 1.85
CA LEU A 11 18.21 -4.37 2.09
C LEU A 11 18.08 -4.74 3.57
N GLU A 12 18.38 -3.79 4.43
CA GLU A 12 18.37 -3.95 5.88
C GLU A 12 17.15 -3.26 6.48
N ALA A 13 16.65 -3.84 7.57
CA ALA A 13 15.59 -3.26 8.37
C ALA A 13 16.13 -2.15 9.28
N TYR A 14 15.20 -1.32 9.77
CA TYR A 14 15.48 -0.31 10.79
C TYR A 14 16.16 -0.96 12.02
N PRO A 15 17.21 -0.34 12.60
CA PRO A 15 17.71 1.02 12.33
C PRO A 15 18.77 1.12 11.23
N ASN A 16 19.24 0.02 10.64
CA ASN A 16 20.42 0.00 9.76
C ASN A 16 20.10 0.27 8.28
N CYS A 17 19.03 1.00 7.99
CA CYS A 17 18.47 1.15 6.63
C CYS A 17 19.18 2.20 5.76
N ASP A 18 20.51 2.27 5.81
CA ASP A 18 21.30 3.30 5.11
C ASP A 18 21.29 3.10 3.58
N PHE A 19 21.30 1.85 3.13
CA PHE A 19 21.30 1.51 1.72
C PHE A 19 19.88 1.36 1.14
N LYS A 20 19.45 2.35 0.35
CA LYS A 20 18.17 2.35 -0.36
C LYS A 20 18.31 1.66 -1.71
N ILE A 21 17.49 0.65 -1.96
CA ILE A 21 17.52 -0.11 -3.22
C ILE A 21 16.50 0.45 -4.23
N LEU A 22 15.37 1.00 -3.77
CA LEU A 22 14.37 1.61 -4.65
C LEU A 22 14.80 3.02 -5.11
N PRO A 23 14.74 3.30 -6.42
CA PRO A 23 14.95 4.64 -6.96
C PRO A 23 14.04 5.70 -6.33
N ILE A 24 14.53 6.95 -6.28
CA ILE A 24 13.72 8.10 -5.87
C ILE A 24 12.51 8.23 -6.80
N GLY A 25 11.33 8.46 -6.23
CA GLY A 25 10.05 8.49 -6.95
C GLY A 25 9.36 7.14 -7.04
N THR A 26 10.05 6.03 -6.75
CA THR A 26 9.47 4.68 -6.76
C THR A 26 9.24 4.10 -5.38
N GLN A 27 9.47 4.88 -4.32
CA GLN A 27 9.37 4.38 -2.95
C GLN A 27 8.05 3.65 -2.70
N PRO A 28 6.86 4.16 -3.08
CA PRO A 28 5.60 3.45 -2.82
C PRO A 28 5.47 2.06 -3.49
N LEU A 29 6.31 1.74 -4.47
CA LEU A 29 6.27 0.45 -5.16
C LEU A 29 6.56 -0.75 -4.25
N TRP A 30 7.23 -0.57 -3.10
CA TRP A 30 7.48 -1.65 -2.14
C TRP A 30 6.18 -2.31 -1.65
N PHE A 31 5.06 -1.56 -1.68
CA PHE A 31 3.76 -2.05 -1.24
C PHE A 31 3.15 -3.10 -2.18
N LEU A 32 3.42 -3.04 -3.49
CA LEU A 32 2.88 -3.99 -4.47
C LEU A 32 3.31 -5.44 -4.22
N PRO A 33 4.62 -5.76 -4.10
CA PRO A 33 5.05 -7.11 -3.78
C PRO A 33 4.61 -7.52 -2.35
N ALA A 34 4.54 -6.59 -1.41
CA ALA A 34 4.01 -6.87 -0.07
C ALA A 34 2.53 -7.32 -0.12
N MET A 35 1.70 -6.63 -0.92
CA MET A 35 0.30 -6.99 -1.13
C MET A 35 0.17 -8.33 -1.85
N PHE A 36 0.95 -8.57 -2.91
CA PHE A 36 0.98 -9.85 -3.61
C PHE A 36 1.32 -11.00 -2.66
N SER A 37 2.38 -10.86 -1.87
CA SER A 37 2.81 -11.84 -0.87
C SER A 37 1.73 -12.06 0.21
N ALA A 38 1.04 -11.01 0.66
CA ALA A 38 -0.08 -11.13 1.57
C ALA A 38 -1.25 -11.93 0.97
N TYR A 39 -1.60 -11.70 -0.31
CA TYR A 39 -2.61 -12.51 -0.99
C TYR A 39 -2.21 -13.99 -1.11
N MET A 40 -0.93 -14.29 -1.32
CA MET A 40 -0.45 -15.68 -1.31
C MET A 40 -0.69 -16.35 0.04
N VAL A 41 -0.45 -15.66 1.16
CA VAL A 41 -0.78 -16.15 2.51
C VAL A 41 -2.28 -16.43 2.66
N LEU A 42 -3.14 -15.53 2.13
CA LEU A 42 -4.59 -15.73 2.15
C LEU A 42 -5.05 -16.91 1.28
N CYS A 43 -4.43 -17.12 0.11
CA CYS A 43 -4.68 -18.29 -0.73
C CYS A 43 -4.33 -19.60 -0.02
N ILE A 44 -3.22 -19.63 0.73
CA ILE A 44 -2.85 -20.78 1.56
C ILE A 44 -3.90 -21.01 2.64
N LYS A 45 -4.34 -19.96 3.33
CA LYS A 45 -5.40 -20.04 4.35
C LYS A 45 -6.69 -20.68 3.81
N GLU A 46 -7.11 -20.33 2.59
CA GLU A 46 -8.33 -20.90 1.99
C GLU A 46 -8.21 -22.40 1.68
N ARG A 47 -7.00 -22.90 1.42
CA ARG A 47 -6.73 -24.33 1.20
C ARG A 47 -6.67 -25.14 2.49
N ILE A 48 -6.62 -24.49 3.66
CA ILE A 48 -6.52 -25.16 4.96
C ILE A 48 -7.91 -25.50 5.49
N ALA A 49 -8.06 -26.76 5.93
CA ALA A 49 -9.26 -27.27 6.57
C ALA A 49 -9.68 -26.39 7.76
N LYS A 50 -10.99 -26.16 7.93
CA LYS A 50 -11.53 -25.23 8.94
C LYS A 50 -11.02 -25.51 10.36
N GLU A 51 -10.96 -26.79 10.73
CA GLU A 51 -10.47 -27.27 12.03
C GLU A 51 -8.98 -26.93 12.30
N LYS A 52 -8.17 -26.78 11.25
CA LYS A 52 -6.74 -26.45 11.35
C LYS A 52 -6.46 -24.94 11.26
N ARG A 53 -7.48 -24.10 11.05
CA ARG A 53 -7.30 -22.65 10.86
C ARG A 53 -6.73 -21.96 12.10
N LEU A 54 -7.16 -22.34 13.31
CA LEU A 54 -6.63 -21.76 14.53
C LEU A 54 -5.13 -22.05 14.66
N PHE A 55 -4.73 -23.30 14.43
CA PHE A 55 -3.33 -23.70 14.44
C PHE A 55 -2.52 -22.93 13.38
N PHE A 56 -3.06 -22.79 12.17
CA PHE A 56 -2.44 -21.96 11.14
C PHE A 56 -2.24 -20.50 11.58
N PHE A 57 -3.23 -19.87 12.21
CA PHE A 57 -3.11 -18.51 12.72
C PHE A 57 -2.02 -18.38 13.79
N ILE A 58 -1.94 -19.33 14.73
CA ILE A 58 -0.89 -19.36 15.75
C ILE A 58 0.49 -19.49 15.08
N LEU A 59 0.62 -20.42 14.13
CA LEU A 59 1.87 -20.67 13.42
C LEU A 59 2.35 -19.42 12.65
N ILE A 60 1.48 -18.77 11.88
CA ILE A 60 1.88 -17.57 11.11
C ILE A 60 2.22 -16.39 12.04
N LEU A 61 1.57 -16.26 13.20
CA LEU A 61 1.93 -15.23 14.18
C LEU A 61 3.32 -15.47 14.77
N MET A 62 3.64 -16.73 15.10
CA MET A 62 5.00 -17.09 15.54
C MET A 62 6.04 -16.81 14.46
N ILE A 63 5.73 -17.11 13.19
CA ILE A 63 6.60 -16.80 12.05
C ILE A 63 6.80 -15.28 11.92
N GLN A 64 5.73 -14.47 12.00
CA GLN A 64 5.82 -13.00 11.93
C GLN A 64 6.71 -12.43 13.04
N LEU A 65 6.61 -12.96 14.27
CA LEU A 65 7.47 -12.55 15.37
C LEU A 65 8.94 -12.90 15.07
N GLY A 66 9.22 -14.10 14.57
CA GLY A 66 10.58 -14.49 14.17
C GLY A 66 11.14 -13.61 13.05
N LEU A 67 10.32 -13.28 12.04
CA LEU A 67 10.69 -12.39 10.93
C LEU A 67 10.93 -10.95 11.41
N SER A 68 10.23 -10.50 12.46
CA SER A 68 10.42 -9.15 13.02
C SER A 68 11.79 -8.95 13.70
N SER A 69 12.48 -10.04 14.06
CA SER A 69 13.81 -10.00 14.70
C SER A 69 14.98 -10.04 13.71
N GLN A 70 14.72 -10.21 12.41
CA GLN A 70 15.76 -10.34 11.40
C GLN A 70 16.35 -8.97 11.02
N THR A 71 17.64 -8.93 10.72
CA THR A 71 18.33 -7.71 10.25
C THR A 71 18.02 -7.42 8.79
N TYR A 72 18.02 -8.45 7.94
CA TYR A 72 17.79 -8.30 6.50
C TYR A 72 16.31 -8.43 6.16
N LEU A 73 15.84 -7.55 5.27
CA LEU A 73 14.52 -7.66 4.65
C LEU A 73 14.59 -8.80 3.63
N LEU A 74 13.60 -9.66 3.60
CA LEU A 74 13.43 -10.67 2.58
C LEU A 74 12.94 -10.04 1.29
N PRO A 75 13.27 -10.64 0.13
CA PRO A 75 12.73 -10.19 -1.15
C PRO A 75 11.20 -10.22 -1.15
N TRP A 76 10.62 -9.33 -1.94
CA TRP A 76 9.18 -9.21 -2.17
C TRP A 76 8.38 -8.95 -0.89
N SER A 77 9.01 -8.31 0.09
CA SER A 77 8.41 -7.95 1.38
C SER A 77 7.76 -9.16 2.07
N LEU A 78 8.36 -10.35 1.94
CA LEU A 78 7.87 -11.57 2.57
C LEU A 78 7.80 -11.45 4.10
N ASP A 79 8.64 -10.61 4.70
CA ASP A 79 8.67 -10.40 6.16
C ASP A 79 7.39 -9.80 6.74
N ILE A 80 6.68 -9.04 5.91
CA ILE A 80 5.51 -8.26 6.33
C ILE A 80 4.24 -8.75 5.64
N ALA A 81 4.35 -9.79 4.81
CA ALA A 81 3.24 -10.42 4.12
C ALA A 81 2.17 -10.92 5.10
N ILE A 82 2.58 -11.54 6.21
CA ILE A 82 1.65 -12.03 7.24
C ILE A 82 0.96 -10.85 7.94
N TYR A 83 1.71 -9.80 8.29
CA TYR A 83 1.14 -8.57 8.85
C TYR A 83 0.03 -8.00 7.94
N PHE A 84 0.31 -7.82 6.64
CA PHE A 84 -0.70 -7.31 5.70
C PHE A 84 -1.86 -8.28 5.50
N ALA A 85 -1.61 -9.60 5.47
CA ALA A 85 -2.68 -10.59 5.36
C ALA A 85 -3.66 -10.49 6.54
N LEU A 86 -3.14 -10.28 7.76
CA LEU A 86 -3.95 -10.04 8.95
C LEU A 86 -4.76 -8.75 8.83
N CYS A 87 -4.14 -7.65 8.37
CA CYS A 87 -4.85 -6.39 8.14
C CYS A 87 -5.99 -6.54 7.12
N ILE A 88 -5.76 -7.27 6.03
CA ILE A 88 -6.78 -7.55 5.00
C ILE A 88 -7.93 -8.38 5.59
N LEU A 89 -7.62 -9.45 6.33
CA LEU A 89 -8.63 -10.30 6.96
C LEU A 89 -9.48 -9.50 7.94
N PHE A 90 -8.84 -8.67 8.77
CA PHE A 90 -9.54 -7.83 9.72
C PHE A 90 -10.39 -6.78 9.03
N GLY A 91 -9.85 -6.11 8.00
CA GLY A 91 -10.62 -5.19 7.16
C GLY A 91 -11.86 -5.84 6.55
N ALA A 92 -11.75 -7.10 6.10
CA ALA A 92 -12.87 -7.86 5.57
C ALA A 92 -13.92 -8.20 6.63
N LEU A 93 -13.50 -8.63 7.83
CA LEU A 93 -14.40 -8.96 8.94
C LEU A 93 -15.15 -7.75 9.49
N PHE A 94 -14.49 -6.59 9.58
CA PHE A 94 -15.05 -5.37 10.16
C PHE A 94 -15.56 -4.38 9.12
N LYS A 95 -15.62 -4.76 7.84
CA LYS A 95 -16.09 -3.91 6.74
C LYS A 95 -17.41 -3.24 7.08
N GLU A 96 -18.41 -4.01 7.49
CA GLU A 96 -19.73 -3.46 7.82
C GLU A 96 -19.66 -2.43 8.95
N TYR A 97 -18.89 -2.70 10.01
CA TYR A 97 -18.71 -1.77 11.11
C TYR A 97 -18.07 -0.44 10.66
N PHE A 98 -17.02 -0.53 9.83
CA PHE A 98 -16.33 0.66 9.30
C PHE A 98 -17.22 1.52 8.40
N PHE A 99 -18.06 0.88 7.56
CA PHE A 99 -18.87 1.60 6.58
C PHE A 99 -20.26 1.98 7.08
N LEU A 100 -20.81 1.30 8.10
CA LEU A 100 -22.17 1.55 8.61
C LEU A 100 -22.21 2.47 9.83
N GLU A 101 -21.13 2.60 10.61
CA GLU A 101 -21.13 3.43 11.81
C GLU A 101 -21.19 4.93 11.47
N LYS A 102 -22.28 5.61 11.85
CA LYS A 102 -22.53 7.03 11.50
C LYS A 102 -22.32 7.99 12.66
N ARG A 103 -22.18 7.50 13.90
CA ARG A 103 -22.11 8.34 15.09
C ARG A 103 -20.83 9.17 15.13
N LYS A 104 -20.98 10.50 15.05
CA LYS A 104 -19.86 11.47 15.14
C LYS A 104 -19.06 11.32 16.44
N GLY A 105 -19.73 10.99 17.56
CA GLY A 105 -19.05 10.81 18.85
C GLY A 105 -18.01 9.69 18.83
N ILE A 106 -18.32 8.55 18.19
CA ILE A 106 -17.37 7.43 18.06
C ILE A 106 -16.17 7.83 17.22
N PHE A 107 -16.39 8.59 16.14
CA PHE A 107 -15.30 9.12 15.32
C PHE A 107 -14.32 9.96 16.15
N PHE A 108 -14.81 10.90 16.96
CA PHE A 108 -13.93 11.73 17.79
C PHE A 108 -13.19 10.94 18.87
N VAL A 109 -13.85 9.96 19.49
CA VAL A 109 -13.20 9.06 20.47
C VAL A 109 -12.09 8.26 19.80
N VAL A 110 -12.37 7.66 18.63
CA VAL A 110 -11.38 6.91 17.85
C VAL A 110 -10.21 7.80 17.41
N LEU A 111 -10.51 9.02 16.95
CA LEU A 111 -9.48 9.99 16.54
C LEU A 111 -8.56 10.36 17.71
N LEU A 112 -9.12 10.58 18.89
CA LEU A 112 -8.36 10.88 20.11
C LEU A 112 -7.46 9.70 20.50
N ILE A 113 -8.01 8.49 20.52
CA ILE A 113 -7.25 7.27 20.83
C ILE A 113 -6.12 7.06 19.81
N TYR A 114 -6.41 7.23 18.52
CA TYR A 114 -5.42 7.16 17.45
C TYR A 114 -4.27 8.16 17.65
N GLY A 115 -4.59 9.42 17.98
CA GLY A 115 -3.59 10.44 18.28
C GLY A 115 -2.70 10.06 19.46
N LEU A 116 -3.28 9.57 20.55
CA LEU A 116 -2.52 9.10 21.71
C LEU A 116 -1.60 7.92 21.34
N LEU A 117 -2.11 6.94 20.61
CA LEU A 117 -1.34 5.77 20.20
C LEU A 117 -0.16 6.13 19.31
N ILE A 118 -0.31 7.08 18.39
CA ILE A 118 0.81 7.58 17.57
C ILE A 118 1.83 8.30 18.44
N CYS A 119 1.42 9.18 19.35
CA CYS A 119 2.34 9.88 20.25
C CYS A 119 3.16 8.90 21.09
N ILE A 120 2.55 7.80 21.54
CA ILE A 120 3.21 6.75 22.33
C ILE A 120 4.15 5.92 21.44
N ASN A 121 3.64 5.37 20.33
CA ASN A 121 4.38 4.41 19.51
C ASN A 121 5.48 5.06 18.64
N LYS A 122 5.31 6.36 18.33
CA LYS A 122 6.14 7.18 17.44
C LYS A 122 6.07 6.73 15.98
N ASN A 123 7.21 6.68 15.30
CA ASN A 123 7.30 6.44 13.87
C ASN A 123 6.92 5.00 13.52
N ILE A 124 6.15 4.86 12.45
CA ILE A 124 5.83 3.58 11.84
C ILE A 124 6.24 3.67 10.37
N ASN A 125 7.23 2.88 9.99
CA ASN A 125 7.60 2.69 8.60
C ASN A 125 7.72 1.20 8.29
N LEU A 126 6.60 0.65 7.81
CA LEU A 126 6.47 -0.75 7.44
C LEU A 126 7.41 -1.16 6.29
N SER A 127 7.86 -0.23 5.45
CA SER A 127 8.77 -0.54 4.32
C SER A 127 10.15 -1.01 4.76
N ILE A 128 10.53 -0.68 6.00
CA ILE A 128 11.82 -1.01 6.62
C ILE A 128 11.63 -1.76 7.96
N ARG A 129 10.42 -2.27 8.23
CA ARG A 129 10.04 -2.90 9.51
C ARG A 129 10.26 -2.03 10.74
N GLU A 130 10.14 -0.71 10.61
CA GLU A 130 10.08 0.19 11.76
C GLU A 130 8.64 0.18 12.29
N TYR A 131 8.40 -0.54 13.38
CA TYR A 131 7.06 -0.65 13.96
C TYR A 131 6.78 0.41 15.04
N GLY A 132 7.82 1.06 15.59
CA GLY A 132 7.73 2.01 16.70
C GLY A 132 8.85 1.87 17.71
N SER A 133 8.72 2.55 18.85
CA SER A 133 9.77 2.65 19.87
C SER A 133 9.93 1.44 20.79
N PHE A 134 8.94 0.55 20.85
CA PHE A 134 8.82 -0.54 21.84
C PHE A 134 9.00 -1.94 21.24
N ARG A 135 9.87 -2.10 20.23
CA ARG A 135 10.22 -3.40 19.60
C ARG A 135 8.98 -4.25 19.26
N TYR A 136 8.80 -5.41 19.92
CA TYR A 136 7.69 -6.34 19.65
C TYR A 136 6.32 -5.80 20.08
N ILE A 137 6.25 -4.99 21.14
CA ILE A 137 5.00 -4.35 21.55
C ILE A 137 4.54 -3.37 20.47
N SER A 138 5.51 -2.67 19.85
CA SER A 138 5.25 -1.77 18.74
C SER A 138 4.68 -2.47 17.50
N LEU A 139 4.97 -3.75 17.28
CA LEU A 139 4.31 -4.53 16.22
C LEU A 139 2.80 -4.59 16.44
N ILE A 140 2.36 -4.93 17.66
CA ILE A 140 0.94 -5.00 18.02
C ILE A 140 0.31 -3.60 17.99
N LEU A 141 0.99 -2.60 18.54
CA LEU A 141 0.51 -1.22 18.51
C LEU A 141 0.37 -0.71 17.07
N SER A 142 1.31 -1.01 16.18
CA SER A 142 1.25 -0.61 14.77
C SER A 142 0.02 -1.19 14.08
N TYR A 143 -0.34 -2.44 14.40
CA TYR A 143 -1.55 -3.07 13.89
C TYR A 143 -2.82 -2.37 14.38
N ILE A 144 -2.90 -2.08 15.69
CA ILE A 144 -4.03 -1.37 16.30
C ILE A 144 -4.16 0.05 15.72
N ILE A 145 -3.04 0.75 15.54
CA ILE A 145 -2.99 2.08 14.92
C ILE A 145 -3.51 2.01 13.48
N GLY A 146 -3.11 0.98 12.71
CA GLY A 146 -3.60 0.75 11.35
C GLY A 146 -5.11 0.51 11.30
N VAL A 147 -5.66 -0.22 12.28
CA VAL A 147 -7.11 -0.43 12.41
C VAL A 147 -7.85 0.88 12.66
N PHE A 148 -7.41 1.67 13.63
CA PHE A 148 -8.03 2.97 13.91
C PHE A 148 -7.88 3.94 12.75
N TYR A 149 -6.72 3.96 12.09
CA TYR A 149 -6.51 4.74 10.88
C TYR A 149 -7.50 4.36 9.78
N THR A 150 -7.71 3.06 9.56
CA THR A 150 -8.66 2.55 8.55
C THR A 150 -10.09 2.98 8.89
N PHE A 151 -10.49 2.94 10.16
CA PHE A 151 -11.79 3.45 10.61
C PHE A 151 -11.94 4.95 10.30
N ILE A 152 -10.95 5.77 10.70
CA ILE A 152 -10.95 7.23 10.50
C ILE A 152 -11.05 7.55 9.01
N LEU A 153 -10.21 6.92 8.19
CA LEU A 153 -10.18 7.13 6.76
C LEU A 153 -11.51 6.73 6.10
N SER A 154 -12.08 5.58 6.49
CA SER A 154 -13.38 5.12 5.97
C SER A 154 -14.50 6.09 6.34
N TYR A 155 -14.50 6.61 7.57
CA TYR A 155 -15.48 7.59 8.02
C TYR A 155 -15.40 8.90 7.23
N ILE A 156 -14.18 9.41 7.00
CA ILE A 156 -13.92 10.64 6.23
C ILE A 156 -14.35 10.45 4.78
N CYS A 157 -13.88 9.38 4.11
CA CYS A 157 -14.19 9.11 2.70
C CYS A 157 -15.70 9.07 2.44
N ARG A 158 -16.48 8.49 3.37
CA ARG A 158 -17.93 8.41 3.26
C ARG A 158 -18.62 9.78 3.28
N GLN A 159 -18.06 10.78 3.97
CA GLN A 159 -18.66 12.12 4.00
C GLN A 159 -18.72 12.77 2.60
N PHE A 160 -17.84 12.31 1.71
CA PHE A 160 -17.72 12.89 0.39
C PHE A 160 -18.19 11.96 -0.75
N GLU A 161 -18.78 10.81 -0.43
CA GLU A 161 -19.22 9.79 -1.40
C GLU A 161 -20.21 10.34 -2.44
N LYS A 162 -21.04 11.33 -2.06
CA LYS A 162 -22.04 11.95 -2.94
C LYS A 162 -21.48 13.02 -3.89
N ASN A 163 -20.21 13.38 -3.78
CA ASN A 163 -19.63 14.42 -4.63
C ASN A 163 -19.24 13.86 -5.99
N ILE A 164 -19.68 14.53 -7.06
CA ILE A 164 -19.39 14.15 -8.46
C ILE A 164 -17.88 14.05 -8.72
N PHE A 165 -17.10 14.99 -8.17
CA PHE A 165 -15.63 14.97 -8.24
C PHE A 165 -15.02 13.67 -7.70
N ILE A 166 -15.62 13.12 -6.64
CA ILE A 166 -15.15 11.88 -6.03
C ILE A 166 -15.57 10.67 -6.83
N GLY A 167 -16.70 10.72 -7.52
CA GLY A 167 -17.03 9.73 -8.53
C GLY A 167 -15.95 9.63 -9.64
N VAL A 168 -15.41 10.76 -10.09
CA VAL A 168 -14.31 10.78 -11.07
C VAL A 168 -13.01 10.24 -10.46
N LEU A 169 -12.64 10.72 -9.26
CA LEU A 169 -11.46 10.22 -8.54
C LEU A 169 -11.54 8.72 -8.25
N ALA A 170 -12.72 8.20 -7.91
CA ALA A 170 -12.96 6.77 -7.68
C ALA A 170 -12.76 5.95 -8.96
N LYS A 171 -13.19 6.45 -10.13
CA LYS A 171 -12.92 5.79 -11.43
C LYS A 171 -11.42 5.69 -11.71
N ILE A 172 -10.67 6.76 -11.46
CA ILE A 172 -9.20 6.76 -11.60
C ILE A 172 -8.58 5.82 -10.55
N GLY A 173 -9.07 5.87 -9.31
CA GLY A 173 -8.63 5.07 -8.18
C GLY A 173 -8.86 3.57 -8.34
N ASN A 174 -9.90 3.15 -9.07
CA ASN A 174 -10.08 1.73 -9.44
C ASN A 174 -8.93 1.19 -10.28
N SER A 175 -8.19 2.07 -10.95
CA SER A 175 -6.97 1.75 -11.69
C SER A 175 -5.70 2.13 -10.93
N SER A 176 -5.79 2.44 -9.62
CA SER A 176 -4.65 2.92 -8.81
C SER A 176 -3.46 1.97 -8.81
N MET A 177 -3.69 0.66 -8.71
CA MET A 177 -2.60 -0.33 -8.77
C MET A 177 -1.87 -0.29 -10.13
N ARG A 178 -2.63 -0.18 -11.24
CA ARG A 178 -2.05 -0.04 -12.57
C ARG A 178 -1.30 1.28 -12.71
N LEU A 179 -1.87 2.36 -12.18
CA LEU A 179 -1.25 3.68 -12.17
C LEU A 179 0.06 3.64 -11.37
N MET A 180 0.10 2.92 -10.23
CA MET A 180 1.34 2.63 -9.51
C MET A 180 2.32 1.77 -10.31
N CYS A 181 1.91 0.84 -11.17
CA CYS A 181 2.87 0.11 -12.01
C CYS A 181 3.45 0.98 -13.15
N ILE A 182 2.63 1.87 -13.73
CA ILE A 182 2.95 2.56 -14.98
C ILE A 182 3.60 3.94 -14.73
N HIS A 183 3.40 4.56 -13.56
CA HIS A 183 3.90 5.91 -13.29
C HIS A 183 5.42 6.03 -13.46
N TYR A 184 6.21 5.05 -13.02
CA TYR A 184 7.66 5.13 -13.10
C TYR A 184 8.19 5.07 -14.54
N PRO A 185 7.79 4.11 -15.39
CA PRO A 185 8.09 4.16 -16.82
C PRO A 185 7.69 5.48 -17.49
N ILE A 186 6.51 6.02 -17.16
CA ILE A 186 6.07 7.32 -17.72
C ILE A 186 6.98 8.45 -17.26
N MET A 187 7.36 8.50 -15.98
CA MET A 187 8.24 9.54 -15.46
C MET A 187 9.58 9.57 -16.21
N ILE A 188 10.16 8.40 -16.49
CA ILE A 188 11.40 8.27 -17.28
C ILE A 188 11.18 8.77 -18.71
N LEU A 189 10.10 8.33 -19.38
CA LEU A 189 9.81 8.74 -20.75
C LEU A 189 9.59 10.26 -20.86
N VAL A 190 8.89 10.86 -19.90
CA VAL A 190 8.65 12.31 -19.88
C VAL A 190 9.93 13.08 -19.60
N SER A 191 10.78 12.62 -18.67
CA SER A 191 12.07 13.27 -18.42
C SER A 191 12.99 13.19 -19.63
N ASP A 192 13.04 12.03 -20.29
CA ASP A 192 13.86 11.83 -21.48
C ASP A 192 13.36 12.69 -22.64
N PHE A 193 12.04 12.79 -22.83
CA PHE A 193 11.45 13.64 -23.86
C PHE A 193 11.73 15.14 -23.63
N LEU A 194 11.60 15.62 -22.39
CA LEU A 194 11.90 17.01 -22.05
C LEU A 194 13.38 17.34 -22.21
N TRP A 195 14.26 16.39 -21.91
CA TRP A 195 15.69 16.51 -22.17
C TRP A 195 15.98 16.63 -23.67
N HIS A 196 15.34 15.83 -24.54
CA HIS A 196 15.46 15.95 -25.99
C HIS A 196 14.95 17.29 -26.55
N LEU A 197 14.02 17.95 -25.84
CA LEU A 197 13.52 19.28 -26.20
C LEU A 197 14.40 20.42 -25.65
N ASN A 198 15.53 20.13 -25.01
CA ASN A 198 16.42 21.10 -24.33
C ASN A 198 15.70 21.95 -23.26
N ILE A 199 14.60 21.46 -22.68
CA ILE A 199 13.89 22.14 -21.60
C ILE A 199 14.47 21.63 -20.28
N THR A 200 15.62 22.15 -19.86
CA THR A 200 16.33 21.70 -18.65
C THR A 200 15.99 22.52 -17.40
N ASP A 201 15.65 23.80 -17.55
CA ASP A 201 15.46 24.74 -16.44
C ASP A 201 13.99 24.89 -16.00
N MET A 202 13.22 23.82 -16.05
CA MET A 202 11.85 23.81 -15.52
C MET A 202 11.88 23.67 -14.00
N ASN A 203 11.09 24.50 -13.32
CA ASN A 203 10.87 24.38 -11.89
C ASN A 203 10.42 22.94 -11.55
N HIS A 204 11.08 22.29 -10.58
CA HIS A 204 10.79 20.92 -10.16
C HIS A 204 9.31 20.69 -9.82
N ILE A 205 8.62 21.70 -9.28
CA ILE A 205 7.19 21.62 -8.97
C ILE A 205 6.37 21.54 -10.27
N LEU A 206 6.69 22.36 -11.26
CA LEU A 206 6.01 22.39 -12.55
C LEU A 206 6.24 21.10 -13.33
N LEU A 207 7.48 20.57 -13.30
CA LEU A 207 7.81 19.27 -13.88
C LEU A 207 6.96 18.15 -13.26
N LEU A 208 6.85 18.13 -11.93
CA LEU A 208 6.08 17.13 -11.21
C LEU A 208 4.58 17.24 -11.52
N MET A 209 4.04 18.46 -11.65
CA MET A 209 2.65 18.67 -12.09
C MET A 209 2.42 18.13 -13.51
N ILE A 210 3.31 18.42 -14.46
CA ILE A 210 3.21 17.92 -15.84
C ILE A 210 3.26 16.40 -15.85
N GLN A 211 4.22 15.80 -15.13
CA GLN A 211 4.33 14.34 -15.01
C GLN A 211 3.04 13.73 -14.45
N MET A 212 2.47 14.29 -13.38
CA MET A 212 1.21 13.80 -12.80
C MET A 212 0.03 13.90 -13.78
N ILE A 213 -0.06 14.97 -14.56
CA ILE A 213 -1.09 15.13 -15.61
C ILE A 213 -0.91 14.08 -16.71
N VAL A 214 0.32 13.91 -17.22
CA VAL A 214 0.62 12.93 -18.27
C VAL A 214 0.36 11.50 -17.79
N ILE A 215 0.77 11.16 -16.56
CA ILE A 215 0.48 9.86 -15.93
C ILE A 215 -1.03 9.63 -15.85
N GLY A 216 -1.80 10.63 -15.43
CA GLY A 216 -3.26 10.57 -15.37
C GLY A 216 -3.89 10.33 -16.75
N LEU A 217 -3.48 11.09 -17.76
CA LEU A 217 -3.99 10.98 -19.13
C LEU A 217 -3.67 9.62 -19.76
N ILE A 218 -2.43 9.13 -19.63
CA ILE A 218 -2.02 7.82 -20.15
C ILE A 218 -2.79 6.72 -19.43
N SER A 219 -2.99 6.82 -18.12
CA SER A 219 -3.76 5.84 -17.35
C SER A 219 -5.22 5.77 -17.82
N ILE A 220 -5.85 6.91 -18.11
CA ILE A 220 -7.21 6.96 -18.67
C ILE A 220 -7.23 6.35 -20.09
N LEU A 221 -6.23 6.64 -20.92
CA LEU A 221 -6.12 6.08 -22.27
C LEU A 221 -5.98 4.54 -22.22
N ILE A 222 -5.10 4.04 -21.36
CA ILE A 222 -4.91 2.59 -21.14
C ILE A 222 -6.21 1.96 -20.66
N GLN A 223 -6.89 2.59 -19.70
CA GLN A 223 -8.19 2.12 -19.22
C GLN A 223 -9.23 2.05 -20.34
N PHE A 224 -9.31 3.08 -21.18
CA PHE A 224 -10.21 3.11 -22.32
C PHE A 224 -9.90 2.02 -23.35
N ILE A 225 -8.62 1.76 -23.63
CA ILE A 225 -8.19 0.66 -24.50
C ILE A 225 -8.60 -0.68 -23.90
N ILE A 226 -8.34 -0.91 -22.62
CA ILE A 226 -8.73 -2.13 -21.92
C ILE A 226 -10.25 -2.31 -22.02
N ASP A 227 -11.05 -1.32 -21.63
CA ASP A 227 -12.51 -1.42 -21.66
C ASP A 227 -13.06 -1.68 -23.07
N ARG A 228 -12.44 -1.10 -24.10
CA ARG A 228 -12.85 -1.28 -25.50
C ARG A 228 -12.47 -2.64 -26.10
N PHE A 229 -11.33 -3.20 -25.70
CA PHE A 229 -10.77 -4.42 -26.28
C PHE A 229 -10.87 -5.67 -25.38
N CYS A 230 -11.29 -5.52 -24.12
CA CYS A 230 -11.48 -6.64 -23.18
C CYS A 230 -12.47 -7.69 -23.71
N SER A 231 -13.46 -7.28 -24.51
CA SER A 231 -14.39 -8.21 -25.17
C SER A 231 -13.76 -9.05 -26.28
N ARG A 232 -12.64 -8.59 -26.85
CA ARG A 232 -11.91 -9.29 -27.94
C ARG A 232 -10.72 -10.09 -27.44
N PHE A 233 -10.02 -9.61 -26.41
CA PHE A 233 -8.88 -10.31 -25.83
C PHE A 233 -9.08 -10.48 -24.32
N PRO A 234 -9.42 -11.68 -23.84
CA PRO A 234 -9.68 -11.95 -22.43
C PRO A 234 -8.45 -11.67 -21.53
N ILE A 235 -7.25 -11.73 -22.11
CA ILE A 235 -5.98 -11.42 -21.43
C ILE A 235 -5.93 -9.98 -20.93
N LEU A 236 -6.57 -9.03 -21.62
CA LEU A 236 -6.63 -7.62 -21.20
C LEU A 236 -7.38 -7.42 -19.88
N LYS A 237 -8.18 -8.41 -19.43
CA LYS A 237 -8.84 -8.36 -18.12
C LYS A 237 -7.84 -8.39 -16.95
N TYR A 238 -6.65 -8.92 -17.19
CA TYR A 238 -5.59 -9.05 -16.18
C TYR A 238 -4.52 -7.95 -16.28
N ILE A 239 -4.66 -7.01 -17.22
CA ILE A 239 -3.77 -5.87 -17.46
C ILE A 239 -4.37 -4.59 -16.89
#